data_AF-A0A7Y4U7T0-F1
#
_entry.id   AF-A0A7Y4U7T0-F1
#
_cell.length_a   1.000
_cell.length_b   1.000
_cell.length_c   1.000
_cell.angle_alpha   90.00
_cell.angle_beta   90.00
_cell.angle_gamma   90.00
#
_symmetry.space_group_name_H-M   'P 1'
#
loop_
_entity.id
_entity.type
_entity.pdbx_description
1 polymer ?
#
loop_
_entity_poly.entity_id
_entity_poly.type
_entity_poly.pdbx_seq_one_letter_code
_entity_poly.pdbx_strand_id
1 'polypeptide(L)'
;AICRAVNSPSVKILYDMYHQQITEGNIIPNINLAYDEVAYYQVGDNPGRNEPTTGEMNYKNIFKHIHSKGFKGVVGMEHGVKDNKTKEGEMACINAYVASDSF
;
A
#
# COMPACT_ATOMS: atom_id res chain seq x y z
N ALA A 1 16.71 5.58 -7.31
CA ALA A 1 17.84 5.84 -8.23
C ALA A 1 17.39 6.01 -9.69
N ILE A 2 16.67 5.04 -10.26
CA ILE A 2 16.28 5.04 -11.69
C ILE A 2 15.46 6.29 -12.08
N CYS A 3 14.37 6.61 -11.39
CA CYS A 3 13.54 7.78 -11.76
C CYS A 3 14.32 9.10 -11.70
N ARG A 4 15.19 9.26 -10.69
CA ARG A 4 16.10 10.42 -10.58
C ARG A 4 17.07 10.49 -11.75
N ALA A 5 17.63 9.36 -12.18
CA ALA A 5 18.55 9.30 -13.32
C ALA A 5 17.85 9.60 -14.66
N VAL A 6 16.59 9.19 -14.82
CA VAL A 6 15.77 9.54 -16.00
C VAL A 6 15.46 11.03 -16.05
N ASN A 7 15.38 11.70 -14.89
CA ASN A 7 15.18 13.15 -14.77
C ASN A 7 13.98 13.67 -15.57
N SER A 8 12.86 12.95 -15.52
CA SER A 8 11.60 13.33 -16.17
C SER A 8 10.47 13.40 -15.15
N PRO A 9 9.64 14.47 -15.15
CA PRO A 9 8.49 14.54 -14.27
C PRO A 9 7.43 13.47 -14.58
N SER A 10 7.46 12.90 -15.79
CA SER A 10 6.52 11.86 -16.25
C SER A 10 6.94 10.44 -15.86
N VAL A 11 8.09 10.26 -15.20
CA VAL A 11 8.58 8.94 -14.77
C VAL A 11 8.62 8.89 -13.25
N LYS A 12 7.77 8.03 -12.68
CA LYS A 12 7.56 7.88 -11.23
C LYS A 12 7.53 6.41 -10.84
N ILE A 13 7.67 6.16 -9.54
CA ILE A 13 7.61 4.84 -8.93
C ILE A 13 6.14 4.51 -8.63
N LEU A 14 5.74 3.32 -9.06
CA LEU A 14 4.66 2.57 -8.46
C LEU A 14 5.24 1.79 -7.28
N TYR A 15 4.75 2.07 -6.08
CA TYR A 15 5.26 1.49 -4.84
C TYR A 15 4.30 0.42 -4.35
N ASP A 16 4.59 -0.83 -4.70
CA ASP A 16 3.86 -2.00 -4.20
C ASP A 16 4.37 -2.37 -2.79
N MET A 17 3.50 -2.20 -1.80
CA MET A 17 3.82 -2.47 -0.40
C MET A 17 3.92 -3.97 -0.09
N TYR A 18 3.21 -4.84 -0.81
CA TYR A 18 3.32 -6.28 -0.67
C TYR A 18 4.70 -6.76 -1.08
N HIS A 19 5.14 -6.36 -2.28
CA HIS A 19 6.47 -6.70 -2.79
C HIS A 19 7.56 -6.15 -1.87
N GLN A 20 7.46 -4.87 -1.49
CA GLN A 20 8.38 -4.25 -0.54
C GLN A 20 8.51 -5.02 0.77
N GLN A 21 7.39 -5.50 1.35
CA GLN A 21 7.41 -6.25 2.61
C GLN A 21 8.18 -7.56 2.48
N ILE A 22 7.99 -8.28 1.38
CA ILE A 22 8.64 -9.58 1.14
C ILE A 22 10.14 -9.41 0.89
N THR A 23 10.53 -8.42 0.10
CA THR A 23 11.91 -8.33 -0.40
C THR A 23 12.84 -7.59 0.56
N GLU A 24 12.41 -6.47 1.15
CA GLU A 24 13.27 -5.70 2.05
C GLU A 24 12.62 -5.27 3.38
N GLY A 25 11.30 -5.40 3.52
CA GLY A 25 10.57 -4.92 4.68
C GLY A 25 10.72 -3.41 4.89
N ASN A 26 10.76 -2.99 6.16
CA ASN A 26 11.09 -1.62 6.57
C ASN A 26 10.29 -0.52 5.82
N ILE A 27 8.98 -0.74 5.66
CA ILE A 27 8.13 -0.02 4.70
C ILE A 27 8.14 1.48 4.89
N ILE A 28 7.82 1.99 6.08
CA ILE A 28 7.70 3.44 6.30
C ILE A 28 9.04 4.16 6.01
N PRO A 29 10.19 3.69 6.53
CA PRO A 29 11.49 4.25 6.14
C PRO A 29 11.76 4.15 4.63
N ASN A 30 11.46 3.03 3.97
CA ASN A 30 11.70 2.87 2.53
C ASN A 30 10.78 3.77 1.69
N ILE A 31 9.54 4.01 2.11
CA ILE A 31 8.65 5.03 1.52
C ILE A 31 9.31 6.41 1.63
N ASN A 32 9.87 6.77 2.78
CA ASN A 32 10.50 8.08 2.98
C ASN A 32 11.72 8.28 2.06
N LEU A 33 12.50 7.24 1.80
CA LEU A 33 13.68 7.30 0.93
C LEU A 33 13.35 7.62 -0.54
N ALA A 34 12.14 7.29 -0.98
CA ALA A 34 11.69 7.41 -2.37
C ALA A 34 10.44 8.30 -2.54
N TYR A 35 10.01 9.00 -1.48
CA TYR A 35 8.69 9.64 -1.44
C TYR A 35 8.42 10.59 -2.61
N ASP A 36 9.39 11.43 -2.97
CA ASP A 36 9.24 12.41 -4.04
C ASP A 36 9.18 11.77 -5.45
N GLU A 37 9.60 10.52 -5.55
CA GLU A 37 9.55 9.71 -6.77
C GLU A 37 8.31 8.83 -6.85
N VAL A 38 7.56 8.62 -5.77
CA VAL A 38 6.35 7.78 -5.79
C VAL A 38 5.13 8.58 -6.24
N ALA A 39 4.35 8.03 -7.17
CA ALA A 39 3.09 8.62 -7.63
C ALA A 39 1.87 7.72 -7.42
N TYR A 40 2.08 6.46 -7.05
CA TYR A 40 1.04 5.46 -6.89
C TYR A 40 1.49 4.41 -5.88
N TYR A 41 0.57 3.97 -5.01
CA TYR A 41 0.81 2.89 -4.07
C TYR A 41 -0.09 1.69 -4.39
N GLN A 42 0.41 0.47 -4.19
CA GLN A 42 -0.41 -0.74 -4.20
C GLN A 42 -0.41 -1.40 -2.83
N VAL A 43 -1.58 -1.95 -2.48
CA VAL A 43 -1.86 -2.64 -1.23
C VAL A 43 -2.02 -4.13 -1.50
N GLY A 44 -1.45 -4.93 -0.61
CA GLY A 44 -1.63 -6.36 -0.50
C GLY A 44 -0.98 -6.81 0.79
N ASP A 45 -1.78 -7.35 1.71
CA ASP A 45 -1.26 -7.74 3.02
C ASP A 45 -0.38 -8.99 2.91
N ASN A 46 0.68 -9.02 3.69
CA ASN A 46 1.65 -10.12 3.71
C ASN A 46 1.53 -10.87 5.04
N PRO A 47 1.53 -12.22 5.05
CA PRO A 47 1.51 -13.12 3.91
C PRO A 47 0.13 -13.26 3.25
N GLY A 48 0.11 -13.73 2.00
CA GLY A 48 -1.12 -14.18 1.30
C GLY A 48 -1.67 -13.23 0.23
N ARG A 49 -1.25 -11.96 0.22
CA ARG A 49 -1.66 -10.93 -0.76
C ARG A 49 -3.18 -10.76 -0.82
N ASN A 50 -3.80 -10.58 0.34
CA ASN A 50 -5.22 -10.27 0.49
C ASN A 50 -5.42 -8.83 1.00
N GLU A 51 -6.66 -8.44 1.32
CA GLU A 51 -6.99 -7.13 1.87
C GLU A 51 -6.21 -6.82 3.17
N PRO A 52 -6.05 -5.53 3.55
CA PRO A 52 -5.48 -5.16 4.84
C PRO A 52 -6.09 -5.95 6.01
N THR A 53 -5.35 -6.08 7.11
CA THR A 53 -5.78 -6.76 8.35
C THR A 53 -5.84 -8.29 8.27
N THR A 54 -5.46 -8.88 7.13
CA THR A 54 -5.39 -10.33 6.95
C THR A 54 -4.00 -10.91 7.20
N GLY A 55 -2.98 -10.04 7.20
CA GLY A 55 -1.57 -10.39 7.40
C GLY A 55 -0.92 -9.61 8.55
N GLU A 56 0.39 -9.46 8.46
CA GLU A 56 1.26 -8.88 9.48
C GLU A 56 1.43 -7.35 9.33
N MET A 57 1.01 -6.78 8.20
CA MET A 57 1.27 -5.38 7.88
C MET A 57 0.29 -4.45 8.59
N ASN A 58 0.81 -3.44 9.29
CA ASN A 58 -0.02 -2.42 9.93
C ASN A 58 -0.40 -1.31 8.95
N TYR A 59 -1.41 -1.57 8.11
CA TYR A 59 -1.89 -0.60 7.13
C TYR A 59 -2.46 0.69 7.74
N LYS A 60 -2.99 0.65 8.97
CA LYS A 60 -3.44 1.86 9.65
C LYS A 60 -2.31 2.87 9.85
N ASN A 61 -1.14 2.40 10.29
CA ASN A 61 0.03 3.26 10.44
C ASN A 61 0.64 3.67 9.09
N ILE A 62 0.62 2.78 8.09
CA ILE A 62 1.15 3.08 6.76
C ILE A 62 0.29 4.14 6.05
N PHE A 63 -1.04 4.00 6.08
CA PHE A 63 -1.97 4.97 5.49
C PHE A 63 -1.89 6.31 6.21
N LYS A 64 -1.89 6.31 7.55
CA LYS A 64 -1.66 7.52 8.34
C LYS A 64 -0.36 8.23 7.94
N HIS A 65 0.72 7.48 7.73
CA HIS A 65 2.01 8.02 7.34
C HIS A 65 1.96 8.70 5.97
N ILE A 66 1.51 8.01 4.91
CA ILE A 66 1.43 8.60 3.56
C ILE A 66 0.43 9.76 3.50
N HIS A 67 -0.67 9.69 4.26
CA HIS A 67 -1.63 10.80 4.36
C HIS A 67 -0.99 12.02 5.05
N SER A 68 -0.27 11.83 6.16
CA SER A 68 0.42 12.91 6.87
C SER A 68 1.50 13.60 6.03
N LYS A 69 2.10 12.85 5.09
CA LYS A 69 3.05 13.37 4.10
C LYS A 69 2.38 14.13 2.95
N GLY A 70 1.05 14.18 2.93
CA GLY A 70 0.27 14.92 1.94
C GLY A 70 0.04 14.18 0.63
N PHE A 71 0.13 12.85 0.60
CA PHE A 71 -0.17 12.08 -0.60
C PHE A 71 -1.65 12.27 -0.99
N LYS A 72 -1.90 12.58 -2.28
CA LYS A 72 -3.23 12.80 -2.87
C LYS A 72 -3.49 11.93 -4.09
N GLY A 73 -2.59 10.98 -4.37
CA GLY A 73 -2.73 10.05 -5.50
C GLY A 73 -3.66 8.88 -5.17
N VAL A 74 -3.63 7.85 -6.02
CA VAL A 74 -4.44 6.65 -5.86
C VAL A 74 -3.67 5.58 -5.09
N VAL A 75 -4.39 4.86 -4.22
CA VAL A 75 -3.94 3.63 -3.57
C VAL A 75 -4.71 2.47 -4.22
N GLY A 76 -4.00 1.61 -4.93
CA GLY A 76 -4.56 0.47 -5.65
C GLY A 76 -4.71 -0.76 -4.78
N MET A 77 -5.86 -1.43 -4.88
CA MET A 77 -6.18 -2.68 -4.21
C MET A 77 -5.67 -3.89 -5.03
N GLU A 78 -4.35 -4.07 -5.14
CA GLU A 78 -3.77 -5.16 -5.94
C GLU A 78 -3.58 -6.44 -5.11
N HIS A 79 -4.72 -6.99 -4.68
CA HIS A 79 -4.78 -8.16 -3.82
C HIS A 79 -6.04 -8.99 -4.10
N GLY A 80 -6.04 -10.23 -3.61
CA GLY A 80 -7.26 -11.05 -3.55
C GLY A 80 -8.19 -10.60 -2.43
N VAL A 81 -9.45 -11.04 -2.46
CA VAL A 81 -10.32 -10.96 -1.28
C VAL A 81 -10.29 -12.31 -0.61
N LYS A 82 -9.92 -12.38 0.68
CA LYS A 82 -9.71 -13.64 1.41
C LYS A 82 -10.89 -14.60 1.25
N ASP A 83 -12.11 -14.11 1.43
CA ASP A 83 -13.35 -14.87 1.38
C ASP A 83 -14.29 -14.41 0.25
N ASN A 84 -13.77 -14.32 -0.98
CA ASN A 84 -14.43 -13.72 -2.15
C ASN A 84 -15.70 -14.42 -2.69
N LYS A 85 -16.15 -15.50 -2.06
CA LYS A 85 -17.35 -16.25 -2.48
C LYS A 85 -18.58 -15.95 -1.63
N THR A 86 -18.45 -15.04 -0.67
CA THR A 86 -19.50 -14.70 0.29
C THR A 86 -19.68 -13.20 0.36
N LYS A 87 -20.91 -12.75 0.61
CA LYS A 87 -21.20 -11.34 0.85
C LYS A 87 -20.45 -10.84 2.08
N GLU A 88 -20.32 -11.69 3.09
CA GLU A 88 -19.61 -11.40 4.34
C GLU A 88 -18.12 -11.14 4.08
N GLY A 89 -17.48 -11.92 3.21
CA GLY A 89 -16.08 -11.71 2.81
C GLY A 89 -15.86 -10.46 1.98
N GLU A 90 -16.75 -10.14 1.05
CA GLU A 90 -16.72 -8.86 0.32
C GLU A 90 -16.88 -7.67 1.28
N MET A 91 -17.79 -7.78 2.24
CA MET A 91 -17.97 -6.75 3.28
C MET A 91 -16.77 -6.66 4.22
N ALA A 92 -16.11 -7.78 4.53
CA ALA A 92 -14.89 -7.80 5.33
C ALA A 92 -13.76 -7.02 4.64
N CYS A 93 -13.61 -7.17 3.32
CA CYS A 93 -12.67 -6.37 2.53
C CYS A 93 -12.95 -4.87 2.66
N ILE A 94 -14.20 -4.43 2.48
CA ILE A 94 -14.57 -3.02 2.64
C ILE A 94 -14.26 -2.54 4.06
N ASN A 95 -14.65 -3.32 5.07
CA ASN A 95 -14.43 -2.98 6.48
C ASN A 95 -12.94 -2.89 6.84
N ALA A 96 -12.09 -3.73 6.23
CA ALA A 96 -10.65 -3.68 6.44
C ALA A 96 -10.04 -2.34 5.97
N TYR A 97 -10.49 -1.82 4.83
CA TYR A 97 -10.07 -0.51 4.36
C TYR A 97 -10.60 0.63 5.23
N VAL A 98 -11.88 0.59 5.61
CA VAL A 98 -12.46 1.56 6.55
C VAL A 98 -11.69 1.58 7.87
N ALA A 99 -11.36 0.41 8.42
CA ALA A 99 -10.59 0.30 9.65
C ALA A 99 -9.15 0.82 9.47
N SER A 100 -8.51 0.52 8.33
CA SER A 100 -7.15 1.00 8.03
C SER A 100 -7.10 2.51 7.78
N ASP A 101 -8.18 3.12 7.31
CA ASP A 101 -8.28 4.57 7.04
C ASP A 101 -8.89 5.38 8.20
N SER A 102 -9.07 4.76 9.38
CA SER A 102 -9.73 5.38 10.55
C SER A 102 -8.76 6.08 11.53
N PHE A 103 -7.94 7.03 11.06
CA PHE A 103 -6.88 7.67 11.87
C PHE A 103 -6.98 9.18 12.04
#